data_AF-A0AA96XQ31-F1
#
_entry.id   AF-A0AA96XQ31-F1
#
_cell.length_a   1.000
_cell.length_b   1.000
_cell.length_c   1.000
_cell.angle_alpha   90.00
_cell.angle_beta   90.00
_cell.angle_gamma   90.00
#
_symmetry.space_group_name_H-M   'P 1'
#
loop_
_entity.id
_entity.type
_entity.pdbx_description
1 polymer ?
#
loop_
_entity_poly.entity_id
_entity_poly.type
_entity_poly.pdbx_seq_one_letter_code
_entity_poly.pdbx_strand_id
1 'polypeptide(L)'
;MQRIQPTTTSHPYTGMWITADGKIRHELLPNGRYDEARGNRESAYQGRYEVEGDYIRYWDDTGFTADGTFRDGVLYHAGMVLYRK
;
A
#
# COMPACT_ATOMS: atom_id res chain seq x y z
N MET A 1 -25.38 -10.95 10.98
CA MET A 1 -24.16 -10.13 11.11
C MET A 1 -23.02 -10.91 10.48
N GLN A 2 -22.69 -10.68 9.21
CA GLN A 2 -21.56 -11.38 8.57
C GLN A 2 -20.27 -10.66 8.96
N ARG A 3 -19.42 -11.34 9.73
CA ARG A 3 -18.02 -10.94 9.92
C ARG A 3 -17.34 -11.01 8.56
N ILE A 4 -16.90 -9.87 8.03
CA ILE A 4 -15.99 -9.84 6.90
C ILE A 4 -14.67 -10.43 7.44
N GLN A 5 -14.35 -11.66 7.03
CA GLN A 5 -13.03 -12.22 7.26
C GLN A 5 -12.08 -11.49 6.31
N PRO A 6 -10.95 -10.92 6.77
CA PRO A 6 -9.96 -10.40 5.85
C PRO A 6 -9.48 -11.57 5.01
N THR A 7 -9.82 -11.58 3.73
CA THR A 7 -9.21 -12.48 2.76
C THR A 7 -7.73 -12.17 2.81
N THR A 8 -6.92 -13.10 3.33
CA THR A 8 -5.46 -13.06 3.19
C THR A 8 -5.20 -12.84 1.70
N THR A 9 -4.82 -11.63 1.33
CA THR A 9 -4.69 -11.27 -0.08
C THR A 9 -3.32 -11.77 -0.47
N SER A 10 -3.28 -13.01 -0.95
CA SER A 10 -2.04 -13.63 -1.41
C SER A 10 -1.72 -13.07 -2.81
N HIS A 11 -0.98 -11.97 -2.84
CA HIS A 11 -0.43 -11.38 -4.05
C HIS A 11 1.06 -11.08 -3.83
N PRO A 12 1.88 -11.07 -4.89
CA PRO A 12 3.33 -10.92 -4.76
C PRO A 12 3.75 -9.54 -4.24
N TYR A 13 2.83 -8.56 -4.19
CA TYR A 13 3.13 -7.18 -3.82
C TYR A 13 3.14 -6.89 -2.32
N THR A 14 2.79 -7.84 -1.47
CA THR A 14 2.93 -7.69 -0.01
C THR A 14 4.38 -7.39 0.39
N GLY A 15 4.58 -6.60 1.43
CA GLY A 15 5.90 -6.15 1.91
C GLY A 15 6.12 -4.64 1.78
N MET A 16 7.36 -4.22 2.06
CA MET A 16 7.74 -2.82 2.18
C MET A 16 8.16 -2.21 0.83
N TRP A 17 7.64 -1.01 0.57
CA TRP A 17 7.94 -0.17 -0.58
C TRP A 17 8.50 1.16 -0.10
N ILE A 18 9.59 1.64 -0.69
CA ILE A 18 10.32 2.81 -0.17
C ILE A 18 10.66 3.75 -1.32
N THR A 19 10.53 5.07 -1.11
CA THR A 19 11.04 6.05 -2.07
C THR A 19 12.57 5.99 -2.16
N ALA A 20 13.14 6.42 -3.29
CA ALA A 20 14.60 6.39 -3.50
C ALA A 20 15.39 7.12 -2.39
N ASP A 21 14.83 8.18 -1.82
CA ASP A 21 15.42 8.95 -0.73
C ASP A 21 15.15 8.39 0.68
N GLY A 22 14.37 7.31 0.80
CA GLY A 22 14.06 6.65 2.07
C GLY A 22 13.07 7.39 2.99
N LYS A 23 12.55 8.56 2.58
CA LYS A 23 11.66 9.37 3.43
C LYS A 23 10.25 8.80 3.53
N ILE A 24 9.80 8.04 2.54
CA ILE A 24 8.47 7.40 2.57
C ILE A 24 8.66 5.89 2.58
N ARG A 25 8.01 5.25 3.54
CA ARG A 25 7.98 3.79 3.74
C ARG A 25 6.52 3.36 3.72
N HIS A 26 6.15 2.53 2.77
CA HIS A 26 4.78 2.07 2.51
C HIS A 26 4.72 0.56 2.58
N GLU A 27 4.10 0.02 3.61
CA GLU A 27 3.98 -1.42 3.83
C GLU A 27 2.63 -1.94 3.36
N LEU A 28 2.64 -2.96 2.50
CA LEU A 28 1.45 -3.71 2.11
C LEU A 28 1.37 -5.00 2.95
N LEU A 29 0.44 -5.06 3.89
CA LEU A 29 0.27 -6.16 4.83
C LEU A 29 -0.59 -7.29 4.23
N PRO A 30 -0.32 -8.57 4.55
CA PRO A 30 -1.02 -9.72 3.96
C PRO A 30 -2.51 -9.79 4.28
N ASN A 31 -3.00 -9.02 5.25
CA ASN A 31 -4.40 -8.89 5.61
C ASN A 31 -5.16 -7.85 4.77
N GLY A 32 -4.55 -7.32 3.70
CA GLY A 32 -5.15 -6.31 2.83
C GLY A 32 -5.13 -4.89 3.42
N ARG A 33 -4.27 -4.63 4.41
CA ARG A 33 -4.08 -3.32 5.02
C ARG A 33 -2.76 -2.71 4.58
N TYR A 34 -2.69 -1.38 4.47
CA TYR A 34 -1.43 -0.69 4.29
C TYR A 34 -1.14 0.25 5.46
N ASP A 35 0.15 0.51 5.67
CA ASP A 35 0.65 1.55 6.56
C ASP A 35 1.72 2.37 5.82
N GLU A 36 1.55 3.69 5.79
CA GLU A 36 2.53 4.60 5.21
C GLU A 36 3.16 5.48 6.29
N ALA A 37 4.47 5.43 6.43
CA ALA A 37 5.27 6.33 7.26
C ALA A 37 5.97 7.39 6.40
N ARG A 38 5.98 8.64 6.87
CA ARG A 38 6.66 9.77 6.23
C ARG A 38 7.63 10.45 7.19
N GLY A 39 8.92 10.33 6.90
CA GLY A 39 10.00 10.85 7.76
C GLY A 39 9.90 10.26 9.17
N ASN A 40 9.67 11.11 10.16
CA ASN A 40 9.51 10.73 11.57
C ASN A 40 8.06 10.45 11.96
N ARG A 41 7.09 10.69 11.08
CA ARG A 41 5.68 10.39 11.33
C ARG A 41 5.41 8.96 10.88
N GLU A 42 5.38 8.06 11.85
CA GLU A 42 4.89 6.70 11.67
C GLU A 42 3.39 6.73 11.40
N SER A 43 2.89 5.77 10.59
CA SER A 43 1.46 5.62 10.31
C SER A 43 0.76 6.91 9.88
N ALA A 44 1.42 7.67 9.00
CA ALA A 44 0.89 8.90 8.43
C ALA A 44 -0.43 8.66 7.68
N TYR A 45 -0.55 7.52 7.00
CA TYR A 45 -1.76 7.04 6.36
C TYR A 45 -1.93 5.54 6.57
N GLN A 46 -3.17 5.10 6.74
CA GLN A 46 -3.52 3.70 6.95
C GLN A 46 -4.89 3.44 6.36
N GLY A 47 -5.05 2.23 5.82
CA GLY A 47 -6.30 1.87 5.20
C GLY A 47 -6.29 0.47 4.67
N ARG A 48 -7.32 0.13 3.91
CA ARG A 48 -7.36 -1.11 3.14
C ARG A 48 -6.91 -0.88 1.72
N TYR A 49 -6.44 -1.95 1.08
CA TYR A 49 -6.13 -1.93 -0.34
C TYR A 49 -6.66 -3.19 -1.03
N GLU A 50 -6.81 -3.11 -2.35
CA GLU A 50 -7.13 -4.24 -3.22
C GLU A 50 -6.23 -4.20 -4.44
N VAL A 51 -5.81 -5.37 -4.91
CA VAL A 51 -4.97 -5.53 -6.10
C VAL A 51 -5.74 -6.27 -7.18
N GLU A 52 -5.70 -5.76 -8.40
CA GLU A 52 -6.27 -6.38 -9.59
C GLU A 52 -5.20 -6.36 -10.70
N GLY A 53 -4.60 -7.52 -10.98
CA GLY A 53 -3.47 -7.61 -11.89
C GLY A 53 -2.26 -6.85 -11.36
N ASP A 54 -1.87 -5.79 -12.05
CA ASP A 54 -0.81 -4.85 -11.68
C ASP A 54 -1.35 -3.52 -11.11
N TYR A 55 -2.67 -3.35 -11.02
CA TYR A 55 -3.30 -2.16 -10.45
C TYR A 55 -3.61 -2.35 -8.97
N ILE A 56 -3.45 -1.29 -8.17
CA ILE A 56 -3.79 -1.27 -6.74
C ILE A 56 -4.70 -0.08 -6.43
N ARG A 57 -5.74 -0.34 -5.65
CA ARG A 57 -6.67 0.67 -5.12
C ARG A 57 -6.56 0.73 -3.61
N TYR A 58 -6.66 1.93 -3.06
CA TYR A 58 -6.57 2.22 -1.64
C TYR A 58 -7.84 2.92 -1.16
N TRP A 59 -8.25 2.58 0.06
CA TRP A 59 -9.26 3.30 0.83
C TRP A 59 -8.69 3.56 2.22
N ASP A 60 -8.32 4.81 2.45
CA ASP A 60 -7.80 5.28 3.72
C ASP A 60 -8.91 5.32 4.78
N ASP A 61 -8.56 5.05 6.03
CA ASP A 61 -9.50 5.03 7.15
C ASP A 61 -10.14 6.41 7.42
N THR A 62 -9.54 7.49 6.90
CA THR A 62 -10.09 8.86 6.97
C THR A 62 -11.03 9.22 5.82
N GLY A 63 -11.23 8.32 4.85
CA GLY A 63 -12.22 8.46 3.78
C GLY A 63 -11.66 8.92 2.42
N PHE A 64 -10.34 9.03 2.27
CA PHE A 64 -9.71 9.27 0.97
C PHE A 64 -9.51 7.97 0.18
N THR A 65 -9.56 8.08 -1.13
CA THR A 65 -9.19 7.00 -2.05
C THR A 65 -7.98 7.40 -2.86
N ALA A 66 -7.14 6.42 -3.17
CA ALA A 66 -6.00 6.61 -4.04
C ALA A 66 -5.72 5.32 -4.81
N ASP A 67 -4.84 5.41 -5.80
CA ASP A 67 -4.53 4.28 -6.66
C ASP A 67 -3.09 4.31 -7.16
N GLY A 68 -2.65 3.18 -7.71
CA GLY A 68 -1.32 3.02 -8.27
C GLY A 68 -1.18 1.79 -9.13
N THR A 69 0.01 1.62 -9.71
CA THR A 69 0.34 0.50 -10.59
C THR A 69 1.72 -0.05 -10.27
N PHE A 70 1.85 -1.36 -10.30
CA PHE A 70 3.12 -2.06 -10.25
C PHE A 70 3.66 -2.22 -11.67
N ARG A 71 4.85 -1.70 -11.93
CA ARG A 71 5.51 -1.84 -13.23
C ARG A 71 6.98 -2.16 -13.03
N ASP A 72 7.42 -3.26 -13.63
CA ASP A 72 8.84 -3.68 -13.61
C ASP A 72 9.44 -3.74 -12.19
N GLY A 73 8.64 -4.20 -11.21
CA GLY A 73 9.06 -4.29 -9.80
C GLY A 73 9.03 -2.98 -9.02
N VAL A 74 8.44 -1.92 -9.59
CA VAL A 74 8.32 -0.58 -9.00
C VAL A 74 6.85 -0.24 -8.80
N LEU A 75 6.50 0.37 -7.66
CA LEU A 75 5.16 0.88 -7.38
C LEU A 75 5.09 2.37 -7.74
N TYR A 76 4.21 2.72 -8.67
CA TYR A 76 3.87 4.09 -9.04
C TYR A 76 2.54 4.46 -8.39
N HIS A 77 2.55 5.39 -7.45
CA HIS A 77 1.37 5.71 -6.63
C HIS A 77 1.40 7.17 -6.20
N ALA A 78 0.30 7.91 -6.39
CA ALA A 78 0.13 9.30 -5.94
C ALA A 78 1.32 10.24 -6.28
N GLY A 79 1.89 10.09 -7.49
CA GLY A 79 3.06 10.85 -7.96
C GLY A 79 4.40 10.40 -7.39
N MET A 80 4.41 9.35 -6.57
CA MET A 80 5.60 8.75 -5.98
C MET A 80 6.05 7.53 -6.78
N VAL A 81 7.34 7.26 -6.72
CA VAL A 81 7.98 6.05 -7.24
C VAL A 81 8.60 5.33 -6.06
N LEU A 82 8.10 4.12 -5.77
CA LEU A 82 8.54 3.32 -4.64
C LEU A 82 9.14 2.00 -5.12
N TYR A 83 10.23 1.61 -4.48
CA TYR A 83 10.98 0.40 -4.77
C TYR A 83 10.78 -0.61 -3.66
N ARG A 84 10.86 -1.89 -4.01
CA ARG A 84 10.87 -2.94 -3.01
C ARG A 84 12.09 -2.81 -2.10
N LYS A 85 11.89 -2.93 -0.78
CA LYS A 85 12.98 -3.08 0.19
C LYS A 85 13.64 -4.46 0.10
#